data_AF-A0A920TL32-F1
#
_entry.id   AF-A0A920TL32-F1
#
_cell.length_a   1.000
_cell.length_b   1.000
_cell.length_c   1.000
_cell.angle_alpha   90.00
_cell.angle_beta   90.00
_cell.angle_gamma   90.00
#
_symmetry.space_group_name_H-M   'P 1'
#
loop_
_entity.id
_entity.type
_entity.pdbx_description
1 polymer ?
#
loop_
_entity_poly.entity_id
_entity_poly.type
_entity_poly.pdbx_seq_one_letter_code
_entity_poly.pdbx_strand_id
1 'polypeptide(L)'
;MAVPRTNTITIEPYPNETVVIDGSISINVDWEPYYHNGRGLFRAILDSAAIADEIQRPFRDVYGVWINDRYQIPAVSPNIKNPTDPSYGGPNDHVPGTFWEVDVVQSTLQFGEVREGNEMSIDREYGLARLDMLDTLEEWAFDPQNEMLYIYADERFIPSSTNVRIRVLHRMINFQYVANVEFRNIKFFGGSLDVMGQNVLFEDCKFEHLHDITLPPFRNHGPLCAGLFSWNADFINCIFSRIPFVYSVKIQGARSLVENCLFTNMDWWANPGGGAPGLGNVCRFVTFENSKIGGLGGSSLMEYCRIEDFTDACDCSGINRGAHGAPRSMTRYNWVINGPGANGIRFDGGTTGAGNRRGDVHHLVTAGNHRGMRLKGDYHELYHVTTYDNWTLDIDLFVGKYAEPGELNQGFT
;
A
#
# COMPACT_ATOMS: atom_id res chain seq x y z
N MET A 1 5.30 17.71 -25.03
CA MET A 1 6.46 16.86 -24.68
C MET A 1 7.56 17.74 -24.13
N ALA A 2 7.99 17.50 -22.89
CA ALA A 2 9.16 18.16 -22.33
C ALA A 2 10.41 17.73 -23.12
N VAL A 3 11.36 18.63 -23.33
CA VAL A 3 12.64 18.30 -23.96
C VAL A 3 13.39 17.34 -23.04
N PRO A 4 13.92 16.20 -23.52
CA PRO A 4 14.75 15.31 -22.71
C PRO A 4 15.89 16.11 -22.09
N ARG A 5 16.07 15.97 -20.78
CA ARG A 5 17.18 16.65 -20.10
C ARG A 5 18.50 16.08 -20.62
N THR A 6 19.53 16.91 -20.73
CA THR A 6 20.85 16.42 -21.13
C THR A 6 21.39 15.44 -20.09
N ASN A 7 22.03 14.35 -20.54
CA ASN A 7 22.62 13.30 -19.69
C ASN A 7 21.61 12.46 -18.88
N THR A 8 20.48 12.08 -19.48
CA THR A 8 19.54 11.11 -18.90
C THR A 8 19.92 9.67 -19.25
N ILE A 9 19.88 8.76 -18.27
CA ILE A 9 19.92 7.31 -18.49
C ILE A 9 18.48 6.81 -18.55
N THR A 10 18.10 6.23 -19.69
CA THR A 10 16.78 5.62 -19.87
C THR A 10 16.90 4.10 -19.85
N ILE A 11 16.07 3.47 -19.03
CA ILE A 11 15.93 2.02 -18.91
C ILE A 11 14.54 1.67 -19.43
N GLU A 12 14.49 0.98 -20.56
CA GLU A 12 13.26 0.63 -21.25
C GLU A 12 13.43 -0.71 -22.02
N PRO A 13 12.35 -1.48 -22.21
CA PRO A 13 12.40 -2.70 -23.00
C PRO A 13 12.64 -2.40 -24.48
N TYR A 14 13.19 -3.38 -25.22
CA TYR A 14 13.14 -3.33 -26.68
C TYR A 14 11.69 -3.38 -27.18
N PRO A 15 11.42 -2.87 -28.40
CA PRO A 15 10.07 -2.90 -28.96
C PRO A 15 9.45 -4.31 -28.95
N ASN A 16 8.20 -4.40 -28.48
CA ASN A 16 7.42 -5.64 -28.32
C ASN A 16 7.92 -6.62 -27.24
N GLU A 17 8.89 -6.22 -26.41
CA GLU A 17 9.28 -7.01 -25.23
C GLU A 17 8.53 -6.53 -23.98
N THR A 18 8.31 -7.46 -23.06
CA THR A 18 7.82 -7.17 -21.71
C THR A 18 8.96 -7.43 -20.74
N VAL A 19 9.39 -6.41 -20.01
CA VAL A 19 10.45 -6.51 -19.02
C VAL A 19 9.86 -6.41 -17.61
N VAL A 20 10.26 -7.35 -16.75
CA VAL A 20 9.91 -7.39 -15.33
C VAL A 20 11.19 -7.29 -14.51
N ILE A 21 11.22 -6.34 -13.57
CA ILE A 21 12.17 -6.33 -12.46
C ILE A 21 11.49 -7.07 -11.30
N ASP A 22 12.04 -8.24 -10.97
CA ASP A 22 11.33 -9.26 -10.19
C ASP A 22 12.01 -9.50 -8.83
N GLY A 23 11.23 -9.40 -7.74
CA GLY A 23 11.64 -9.72 -6.37
C GLY A 23 11.35 -11.17 -5.97
N SER A 24 10.82 -11.96 -6.89
CA SER A 24 10.54 -13.39 -6.76
C SER A 24 11.45 -14.24 -7.65
N ILE A 25 11.45 -15.54 -7.38
CA ILE A 25 12.06 -16.56 -8.26
C ILE A 25 11.03 -17.65 -8.55
N SER A 26 11.17 -18.31 -9.71
CA SER A 26 10.42 -19.53 -9.99
C SER A 26 11.16 -20.70 -9.37
N ILE A 27 10.43 -21.63 -8.74
CA ILE A 27 11.04 -22.81 -8.13
C ILE A 27 10.74 -24.07 -8.93
N ASN A 28 11.78 -24.88 -9.14
CA ASN A 28 11.70 -26.17 -9.77
C ASN A 28 11.91 -27.25 -8.71
N VAL A 29 10.81 -27.70 -8.12
CA VAL A 29 10.80 -28.67 -7.01
C VAL A 29 9.78 -29.77 -7.26
N ASP A 30 10.04 -30.93 -6.66
CA ASP A 30 9.12 -32.06 -6.68
C ASP A 30 8.07 -31.90 -5.58
N TRP A 31 6.81 -31.77 -5.98
CA TRP A 31 5.68 -31.67 -5.08
C TRP A 31 5.13 -33.05 -4.73
N GLU A 32 4.97 -33.32 -3.44
CA GLU A 32 4.35 -34.55 -2.96
C GLU A 32 3.04 -34.27 -2.20
N PRO A 33 2.04 -35.16 -2.32
CA PRO A 33 0.84 -35.07 -1.50
C PRO A 33 1.19 -35.31 -0.03
N TYR A 34 0.62 -34.51 0.85
CA TYR A 34 0.83 -34.58 2.28
C TYR A 34 -0.50 -34.48 3.02
N TYR A 35 -0.71 -35.31 4.03
CA TYR A 35 -1.94 -35.29 4.82
C TYR A 35 -1.68 -34.70 6.19
N HIS A 36 -2.35 -33.59 6.52
CA HIS A 36 -2.19 -32.88 7.79
C HIS A 36 -3.54 -32.48 8.35
N ASN A 37 -3.80 -32.78 9.62
CA ASN A 37 -5.03 -32.43 10.34
C ASN A 37 -6.34 -32.70 9.57
N GLY A 38 -6.40 -33.83 8.87
CA GLY A 38 -7.61 -34.23 8.12
C GLY A 38 -7.66 -33.71 6.67
N ARG A 39 -6.64 -32.98 6.20
CA ARG A 39 -6.64 -32.27 4.92
C ARG A 39 -5.51 -32.74 4.00
N GLY A 40 -5.79 -32.75 2.70
CA GLY A 40 -4.79 -32.99 1.66
C GLY A 40 -4.10 -31.70 1.26
N LEU A 41 -2.78 -31.66 1.43
CA LEU A 41 -1.87 -30.57 1.11
C LEU A 41 -0.86 -31.05 0.06
N PHE A 42 -0.13 -30.10 -0.51
CA PHE A 42 1.11 -30.36 -1.23
C PHE A 42 2.29 -29.85 -0.40
N ARG A 43 3.42 -30.55 -0.44
CA ARG A 43 4.66 -30.06 0.14
C ARG A 43 5.86 -30.30 -0.77
N ALA A 44 6.89 -29.48 -0.60
CA ALA A 44 8.17 -29.64 -1.27
C ALA A 44 9.30 -29.06 -0.40
N ILE A 45 10.49 -29.66 -0.51
CA ILE A 45 11.72 -29.12 0.09
C ILE A 45 12.25 -28.02 -0.82
N LEU A 46 12.60 -26.87 -0.25
CA LEU A 46 13.31 -25.79 -0.92
C LEU A 46 14.80 -25.94 -0.65
N ASP A 47 15.62 -26.11 -1.68
CA ASP A 47 17.08 -26.09 -1.52
C ASP A 47 17.56 -24.67 -1.24
N SER A 48 17.77 -24.34 0.03
CA SER A 48 18.21 -23.00 0.45
C SER A 48 19.54 -22.59 -0.17
N ALA A 49 20.46 -23.55 -0.42
CA ALA A 49 21.75 -23.26 -1.01
C ALA A 49 21.62 -22.91 -2.49
N ALA A 50 20.80 -23.67 -3.23
CA ALA A 50 20.51 -23.37 -4.64
C ALA A 50 19.77 -22.03 -4.78
N ILE A 51 18.77 -21.76 -3.92
CA ILE A 51 18.08 -20.47 -3.92
C ILE A 51 19.05 -19.34 -3.60
N ALA A 52 19.87 -19.47 -2.55
CA ALA A 52 20.83 -18.45 -2.16
C ALA A 52 21.86 -18.14 -3.26
N ASP A 53 22.28 -19.16 -4.01
CA ASP A 53 23.11 -19.00 -5.21
C ASP A 53 22.36 -18.25 -6.31
N GLU A 54 21.12 -18.64 -6.64
CA GLU A 54 20.32 -17.93 -7.67
C GLU A 54 20.14 -16.44 -7.34
N ILE A 55 19.83 -16.10 -6.09
CA ILE A 55 19.59 -14.70 -5.67
C ILE A 55 20.87 -13.96 -5.25
N GLN A 56 22.02 -14.64 -5.28
CA GLN A 56 23.35 -14.15 -4.91
C GLN A 56 23.37 -13.47 -3.52
N ARG A 57 22.62 -14.05 -2.56
CA ARG A 57 22.53 -13.59 -1.16
C ARG A 57 21.93 -14.68 -0.28
N PRO A 58 22.07 -14.63 1.06
CA PRO A 58 21.46 -15.62 1.93
C PRO A 58 19.94 -15.70 1.75
N PHE A 59 19.44 -16.89 1.45
CA PHE A 59 18.01 -17.20 1.57
C PHE A 59 17.64 -17.20 3.05
N ARG A 60 16.56 -16.48 3.38
CA ARG A 60 16.14 -16.28 4.77
C ARG A 60 14.79 -16.92 5.04
N ASP A 61 13.83 -16.67 4.16
CA ASP A 61 12.45 -17.11 4.32
C ASP A 61 11.72 -16.95 2.98
N VAL A 62 10.54 -17.54 2.87
CA VAL A 62 9.53 -17.29 1.84
C VAL A 62 8.66 -16.13 2.30
N TYR A 63 8.56 -15.09 1.47
CA TYR A 63 7.80 -13.87 1.76
C TYR A 63 6.56 -13.70 0.88
N GLY A 64 6.13 -14.75 0.18
CA GLY A 64 4.99 -14.73 -0.72
C GLY A 64 5.07 -15.89 -1.69
N VAL A 65 3.93 -16.42 -2.11
CA VAL A 65 3.83 -17.56 -3.01
C VAL A 65 2.79 -17.25 -4.08
N TRP A 66 3.06 -17.63 -5.32
CA TRP A 66 2.06 -17.62 -6.39
C TRP A 66 2.11 -18.92 -7.18
N ILE A 67 0.95 -19.35 -7.69
CA ILE A 67 0.80 -20.53 -8.55
C ILE A 67 0.14 -20.06 -9.85
N ASN A 68 0.81 -20.16 -11.00
CA ASN A 68 0.34 -19.54 -12.26
C ASN A 68 -0.03 -18.05 -12.07
N ASP A 69 0.83 -17.29 -11.39
CA ASP A 69 0.62 -15.88 -11.00
C ASP A 69 -0.59 -15.61 -10.07
N ARG A 70 -1.33 -16.64 -9.64
CA ARG A 70 -2.35 -16.52 -8.58
C ARG A 70 -1.65 -16.43 -7.22
N TYR A 71 -1.78 -15.28 -6.57
CA TYR A 71 -1.30 -15.08 -5.19
C TYR A 71 -1.87 -16.15 -4.28
N GLN A 72 -1.04 -16.71 -3.41
CA GLN A 72 -1.46 -17.59 -2.32
C GLN A 72 -1.32 -16.83 -1.00
N ILE A 73 -2.34 -16.95 -0.17
CA ILE A 73 -2.45 -16.27 1.12
C ILE A 73 -1.46 -16.95 2.08
N PRO A 74 -0.59 -16.25 2.81
CA PRO A 74 0.09 -16.89 3.92
C PRO A 74 -0.97 -17.42 4.90
N ALA A 75 -0.77 -18.60 5.49
CA ALA A 75 -1.75 -19.14 6.45
C ALA A 75 -1.97 -18.14 7.61
N VAL A 76 -3.21 -17.69 7.79
CA VAL A 76 -3.56 -16.62 8.74
C VAL A 76 -4.82 -16.99 9.52
N SER A 77 -5.02 -16.36 10.67
CA SER A 77 -6.29 -16.42 11.39
C SER A 77 -6.73 -15.00 11.75
N PRO A 78 -8.02 -14.65 11.54
CA PRO A 78 -9.05 -15.43 10.85
C PRO A 78 -8.74 -15.65 9.35
N ASN A 79 -9.35 -16.67 8.77
CA ASN A 79 -9.19 -16.98 7.34
C ASN A 79 -9.89 -15.93 6.47
N ILE A 80 -9.30 -15.67 5.30
CA ILE A 80 -9.89 -14.80 4.29
C ILE A 80 -9.95 -15.48 2.94
N LYS A 81 -10.93 -15.08 2.14
CA LYS A 81 -10.91 -15.33 0.69
C LYS A 81 -9.79 -14.52 0.07
N ASN A 82 -9.24 -15.06 -1.01
CA ASN A 82 -8.07 -14.51 -1.66
C ASN A 82 -8.27 -13.07 -2.16
N PRO A 83 -7.41 -12.13 -1.74
CA PRO A 83 -7.58 -10.71 -2.02
C PRO A 83 -7.33 -10.33 -3.49
N THR A 84 -6.83 -11.26 -4.30
CA THR A 84 -6.58 -11.02 -5.72
C THR A 84 -7.69 -11.55 -6.63
N ASP A 85 -8.75 -12.14 -6.08
CA ASP A 85 -9.86 -12.66 -6.87
C ASP A 85 -10.82 -11.53 -7.27
N PRO A 86 -10.98 -11.24 -8.57
CA PRO A 86 -11.85 -10.16 -9.01
C PRO A 86 -13.35 -10.47 -8.81
N SER A 87 -13.73 -11.73 -8.56
CA SER A 87 -15.14 -12.12 -8.39
C SER A 87 -15.75 -11.67 -7.06
N TYR A 88 -14.93 -11.22 -6.10
CA TYR A 88 -15.38 -10.81 -4.78
C TYR A 88 -15.78 -9.33 -4.69
N GLY A 89 -15.64 -8.58 -5.78
CA GLY A 89 -16.04 -7.17 -5.82
C GLY A 89 -15.17 -6.26 -4.97
N GLY A 90 -15.69 -5.05 -4.74
CA GLY A 90 -15.03 -3.99 -3.98
C GLY A 90 -15.40 -3.97 -2.50
N PRO A 91 -14.78 -3.06 -1.73
CA PRO A 91 -14.99 -2.91 -0.29
C PRO A 91 -16.45 -2.73 0.14
N ASN A 92 -17.28 -2.13 -0.71
CA ASN A 92 -18.67 -1.80 -0.42
C ASN A 92 -19.67 -2.88 -0.86
N ASP A 93 -19.21 -4.01 -1.43
CA ASP A 93 -20.09 -5.12 -1.86
C ASP A 93 -20.44 -6.10 -0.73
N HIS A 94 -19.82 -5.95 0.44
CA HIS A 94 -20.08 -6.74 1.64
C HIS A 94 -20.05 -8.26 1.46
N VAL A 95 -19.18 -8.75 0.55
CA VAL A 95 -19.06 -10.18 0.27
C VAL A 95 -18.43 -10.90 1.48
N PRO A 96 -19.14 -11.84 2.13
CA PRO A 96 -18.66 -12.46 3.36
C PRO A 96 -17.35 -13.23 3.17
N GLY A 97 -16.48 -13.15 4.18
CA GLY A 97 -15.19 -13.85 4.22
C GLY A 97 -14.10 -13.21 3.38
N THR A 98 -14.37 -12.12 2.66
CA THR A 98 -13.32 -11.34 1.98
C THR A 98 -12.49 -10.57 3.00
N PHE A 99 -11.30 -10.14 2.59
CA PHE A 99 -10.46 -9.26 3.41
C PHE A 99 -11.09 -7.88 3.67
N TRP A 100 -12.15 -7.51 2.95
CA TRP A 100 -12.95 -6.32 3.24
C TRP A 100 -13.77 -6.50 4.53
N GLU A 101 -14.37 -7.67 4.71
CA GLU A 101 -15.29 -7.99 5.82
C GLU A 101 -14.59 -8.66 7.02
N VAL A 102 -13.34 -9.09 6.85
CA VAL A 102 -12.58 -9.82 7.85
C VAL A 102 -11.28 -9.10 8.16
N ASP A 103 -11.10 -8.76 9.44
CA ASP A 103 -9.88 -8.11 9.93
C ASP A 103 -8.83 -9.14 10.34
N VAL A 104 -7.86 -9.32 9.45
CA VAL A 104 -6.59 -9.95 9.76
C VAL A 104 -5.62 -8.88 10.26
N VAL A 105 -5.45 -8.78 11.59
CA VAL A 105 -4.70 -7.69 12.24
C VAL A 105 -3.20 -7.96 12.17
N GLN A 106 -2.49 -7.07 11.47
CA GLN A 106 -1.06 -7.20 11.22
C GLN A 106 -0.23 -7.34 12.49
N SER A 107 -0.44 -6.47 13.48
CA SER A 107 0.38 -6.43 14.68
C SER A 107 0.30 -7.73 15.47
N THR A 108 -0.88 -8.33 15.55
CA THR A 108 -1.11 -9.63 16.18
C THR A 108 -0.32 -10.74 15.47
N LEU A 109 -0.31 -10.73 14.14
CA LEU A 109 0.33 -11.80 13.36
C LEU A 109 1.84 -11.66 13.20
N GLN A 110 2.37 -10.43 13.19
CA GLN A 110 3.82 -10.20 13.07
C GLN A 110 4.53 -10.19 14.42
N PHE A 111 3.88 -9.77 15.49
CA PHE A 111 4.56 -9.48 16.78
C PHE A 111 4.07 -10.32 17.96
N GLY A 112 3.04 -11.16 17.77
CA GLY A 112 2.29 -11.77 18.86
C GLY A 112 1.54 -10.72 19.68
N GLU A 113 0.75 -11.13 20.69
CA GLU A 113 0.23 -10.17 21.67
C GLU A 113 1.41 -9.42 22.31
N VAL A 114 1.49 -8.12 22.03
CA VAL A 114 2.62 -7.23 22.33
C VAL A 114 3.18 -7.46 23.74
N ARG A 115 4.31 -8.16 23.85
CA ARG A 115 5.17 -8.09 25.02
C ARG A 115 6.30 -7.12 24.71
N GLU A 116 6.43 -6.11 25.56
CA GLU A 116 7.48 -5.10 25.52
C GLU A 116 8.86 -5.80 25.47
N GLY A 117 9.63 -5.56 24.39
CA GLY A 117 10.97 -6.12 24.20
C GLY A 117 11.14 -7.22 23.14
N ASN A 118 10.07 -7.62 22.43
CA ASN A 118 10.20 -8.60 21.34
C ASN A 118 10.92 -8.01 20.10
N GLU A 119 11.83 -8.78 19.50
CA GLU A 119 12.44 -8.46 18.23
C GLU A 119 11.39 -8.49 17.10
N MET A 120 11.40 -7.49 16.22
CA MET A 120 10.51 -7.44 15.06
C MET A 120 10.98 -8.40 13.96
N SER A 121 10.67 -9.69 14.12
CA SER A 121 10.91 -10.74 13.13
C SER A 121 9.60 -11.47 12.81
N ILE A 122 9.48 -12.04 11.60
CA ILE A 122 8.43 -13.04 11.33
C ILE A 122 8.80 -14.25 12.15
N ASP A 123 8.15 -14.40 13.29
CA ASP A 123 8.35 -15.58 14.11
C ASP A 123 7.52 -16.73 13.52
N ARG A 124 8.15 -17.75 12.93
CA ARG A 124 7.44 -18.94 12.44
C ARG A 124 7.02 -19.89 13.57
N GLU A 125 7.38 -19.59 14.82
CA GLU A 125 6.91 -20.27 16.02
C GLU A 125 5.58 -19.68 16.51
N TYR A 126 5.38 -18.36 16.40
CA TYR A 126 4.19 -17.67 16.97
C TYR A 126 3.39 -16.80 15.99
N GLY A 127 3.90 -16.55 14.77
CA GLY A 127 3.32 -15.65 13.78
C GLY A 127 2.52 -16.37 12.69
N LEU A 128 2.55 -15.82 11.47
CA LEU A 128 1.77 -16.27 10.31
C LEU A 128 2.51 -17.25 9.38
N ALA A 129 1.77 -17.84 8.44
CA ALA A 129 2.20 -18.90 7.51
C ALA A 129 2.89 -20.08 8.22
N ARG A 130 2.28 -20.51 9.33
CA ARG A 130 2.65 -21.70 10.10
C ARG A 130 1.78 -22.88 9.67
N LEU A 131 2.34 -24.09 9.72
CA LEU A 131 1.65 -25.31 9.29
C LEU A 131 0.41 -25.63 10.13
N ASP A 132 0.41 -25.29 11.42
CA ASP A 132 -0.73 -25.47 12.32
C ASP A 132 -1.90 -24.52 12.01
N MET A 133 -1.63 -23.41 11.32
CA MET A 133 -2.64 -22.46 10.83
C MET A 133 -3.10 -22.75 9.40
N LEU A 134 -2.40 -23.61 8.66
CA LEU A 134 -2.71 -23.91 7.25
C LEU A 134 -3.99 -24.74 7.16
N ASP A 135 -5.10 -24.09 6.84
CA ASP A 135 -6.40 -24.68 7.15
C ASP A 135 -7.52 -24.37 6.11
N THR A 136 -7.27 -23.48 5.15
CA THR A 136 -8.18 -23.17 4.04
C THR A 136 -7.48 -23.16 2.67
N LEU A 137 -8.28 -23.22 1.59
CA LEU A 137 -7.78 -23.18 0.21
C LEU A 137 -7.00 -21.90 -0.10
N GLU A 138 -6.05 -22.03 -1.02
CA GLU A 138 -5.14 -20.99 -1.50
C GLU A 138 -4.21 -20.43 -0.41
N GLU A 139 -4.01 -21.15 0.69
CA GLU A 139 -3.03 -20.82 1.71
C GLU A 139 -1.69 -21.54 1.54
N TRP A 140 -0.64 -20.96 2.11
CA TRP A 140 0.68 -21.59 2.22
C TRP A 140 1.30 -21.40 3.61
N ALA A 141 2.21 -22.31 3.97
CA ALA A 141 3.04 -22.23 5.16
C ALA A 141 4.48 -22.63 4.85
N PHE A 142 5.46 -22.08 5.56
CA PHE A 142 6.87 -22.43 5.39
C PHE A 142 7.52 -22.77 6.72
N ASP A 143 8.16 -23.94 6.76
CA ASP A 143 8.95 -24.41 7.89
C ASP A 143 10.45 -24.21 7.59
N PRO A 144 11.09 -23.18 8.17
CA PRO A 144 12.50 -22.89 7.91
C PRO A 144 13.45 -23.93 8.51
N GLN A 145 13.03 -24.76 9.48
CA GLN A 145 13.91 -25.77 10.08
C GLN A 145 14.12 -26.97 9.16
N ASN A 146 13.08 -27.31 8.39
CA ASN A 146 13.10 -28.42 7.45
C ASN A 146 13.14 -27.95 5.99
N GLU A 147 13.22 -26.63 5.77
CA GLU A 147 13.15 -25.98 4.45
C GLU A 147 11.91 -26.39 3.64
N MET A 148 10.80 -26.67 4.32
CA MET A 148 9.60 -27.25 3.72
C MET A 148 8.54 -26.19 3.45
N LEU A 149 8.11 -26.09 2.18
CA LEU A 149 6.97 -25.29 1.76
C LEU A 149 5.73 -26.17 1.67
N TYR A 150 4.64 -25.76 2.31
CA TYR A 150 3.34 -26.42 2.31
C TYR A 150 2.30 -25.52 1.63
N ILE A 151 1.42 -26.12 0.81
CA ILE A 151 0.36 -25.40 0.09
C ILE A 151 -0.95 -26.18 0.22
N TYR A 152 -2.01 -25.48 0.63
CA TYR A 152 -3.38 -25.98 0.49
C TYR A 152 -3.97 -25.48 -0.83
N ALA A 153 -3.77 -26.25 -1.89
CA ALA A 153 -4.10 -25.81 -3.24
C ALA A 153 -5.62 -25.86 -3.52
N ASP A 154 -6.09 -24.85 -4.26
CA ASP A 154 -7.35 -24.91 -5.00
C ASP A 154 -7.17 -25.80 -6.25
N GLU A 155 -8.20 -26.55 -6.64
CA GLU A 155 -8.15 -27.47 -7.79
C GLU A 155 -7.80 -26.78 -9.13
N ARG A 156 -8.07 -25.47 -9.22
CA ARG A 156 -7.71 -24.62 -10.38
C ARG A 156 -6.22 -24.27 -10.41
N PHE A 157 -5.54 -24.34 -9.27
CA PHE A 157 -4.16 -23.87 -9.06
C PHE A 157 -3.32 -24.92 -8.33
N ILE A 158 -3.22 -26.12 -8.91
CA ILE A 158 -2.37 -27.19 -8.38
C ILE A 158 -0.89 -26.87 -8.62
N PRO A 159 -0.02 -26.93 -7.58
CA PRO A 159 1.40 -26.68 -7.73
C PRO A 159 2.09 -27.79 -8.54
N SER A 160 3.06 -27.39 -9.33
CA SER A 160 3.93 -28.23 -10.17
C SER A 160 5.33 -27.63 -10.18
N SER A 161 6.28 -28.34 -10.79
CA SER A 161 7.67 -27.90 -10.89
C SER A 161 7.90 -26.65 -11.76
N THR A 162 6.90 -26.16 -12.49
CA THR A 162 7.07 -25.05 -13.43
C THR A 162 6.12 -23.89 -13.22
N ASN A 163 5.21 -23.96 -12.25
CA ASN A 163 4.18 -22.92 -12.06
C ASN A 163 4.19 -22.25 -10.70
N VAL A 164 5.10 -22.63 -9.79
CA VAL A 164 5.21 -22.00 -8.48
C VAL A 164 6.34 -21.00 -8.47
N ARG A 165 6.07 -19.83 -7.91
CA ARG A 165 7.06 -18.78 -7.66
C ARG A 165 6.98 -18.31 -6.23
N ILE A 166 8.12 -17.94 -5.67
CA ILE A 166 8.24 -17.47 -4.28
C ILE A 166 8.92 -16.12 -4.22
N ARG A 167 8.42 -15.22 -3.37
CA ARG A 167 9.14 -13.99 -3.02
C ARG A 167 10.24 -14.37 -2.04
N VAL A 168 11.44 -13.95 -2.38
CA VAL A 168 12.66 -14.20 -1.60
C VAL A 168 13.37 -12.90 -1.24
N LEU A 169 13.01 -11.79 -1.89
CA LEU A 169 13.57 -10.47 -1.62
C LEU A 169 12.59 -9.58 -0.87
N HIS A 170 13.08 -8.88 0.14
CA HIS A 170 12.34 -7.75 0.71
C HIS A 170 12.37 -6.56 -0.25
N ARG A 171 13.56 -6.18 -0.76
CA ARG A 171 13.78 -4.97 -1.56
C ARG A 171 14.55 -5.31 -2.82
N MET A 172 13.98 -4.96 -3.99
CA MET A 172 14.58 -5.18 -5.30
C MET A 172 15.46 -4.00 -5.74
N ILE A 173 15.08 -2.77 -5.38
CA ILE A 173 15.80 -1.54 -5.73
C ILE A 173 16.07 -0.72 -4.49
N ASN A 174 17.31 -0.24 -4.36
CA ASN A 174 17.73 0.67 -3.32
C ASN A 174 18.71 1.71 -3.89
N PHE A 175 18.17 2.80 -4.42
CA PHE A 175 18.97 3.96 -4.82
C PHE A 175 19.08 4.93 -3.66
N GLN A 176 20.27 5.01 -3.05
CA GLN A 176 20.53 5.99 -1.99
C GLN A 176 20.73 7.40 -2.54
N TYR A 177 21.32 7.51 -3.74
CA TYR A 177 21.52 8.77 -4.46
C TYR A 177 21.55 8.48 -5.96
N VAL A 178 20.54 8.96 -6.69
CA VAL A 178 20.48 8.82 -8.16
C VAL A 178 20.00 10.13 -8.80
N ALA A 179 20.47 10.43 -10.00
CA ALA A 179 19.99 11.59 -10.75
C ALA A 179 19.88 11.32 -12.25
N ASN A 180 18.90 11.94 -12.90
CA ASN A 180 18.65 11.87 -14.34
C ASN A 180 18.50 10.41 -14.83
N VAL A 181 17.60 9.65 -14.19
CA VAL A 181 17.28 8.27 -14.58
C VAL A 181 15.79 8.15 -14.86
N GLU A 182 15.46 7.44 -15.94
CA GLU A 182 14.09 7.16 -16.34
C GLU A 182 13.87 5.66 -16.48
N PHE A 183 12.76 5.17 -15.95
CA PHE A 183 12.24 3.83 -16.19
C PHE A 183 10.98 3.97 -17.04
N ARG A 184 10.95 3.33 -18.21
CA ARG A 184 9.82 3.41 -19.14
C ARG A 184 9.30 2.02 -19.45
N ASN A 185 7.99 1.81 -19.36
CA ASN A 185 7.32 0.56 -19.75
C ASN A 185 7.90 -0.70 -19.07
N ILE A 186 8.14 -0.62 -17.76
CA ILE A 186 8.69 -1.72 -16.94
C ILE A 186 7.67 -2.15 -15.89
N LYS A 187 7.56 -3.46 -15.66
CA LYS A 187 6.85 -4.03 -14.52
C LYS A 187 7.81 -4.25 -13.35
N PHE A 188 7.45 -3.80 -12.16
CA PHE A 188 8.09 -4.11 -10.90
C PHE A 188 7.17 -5.05 -10.12
N PHE A 189 7.67 -6.23 -9.78
CA PHE A 189 6.85 -7.28 -9.20
C PHE A 189 7.50 -7.93 -7.98
N GLY A 190 6.74 -8.12 -6.91
CA GLY A 190 7.13 -9.06 -5.87
C GLY A 190 8.27 -8.56 -4.96
N GLY A 191 8.48 -7.25 -4.80
CA GLY A 191 9.46 -6.72 -3.84
C GLY A 191 9.48 -5.19 -3.80
N SER A 192 10.04 -4.61 -2.73
CA SER A 192 9.95 -3.18 -2.49
C SER A 192 11.03 -2.35 -3.18
N LEU A 193 10.78 -1.05 -3.31
CA LEU A 193 11.67 -0.07 -3.91
C LEU A 193 11.95 1.08 -2.94
N ASP A 194 13.21 1.51 -2.88
CA ASP A 194 13.65 2.73 -2.20
C ASP A 194 14.45 3.59 -3.18
N VAL A 195 13.93 4.77 -3.51
CA VAL A 195 14.42 5.62 -4.59
C VAL A 195 14.64 7.05 -4.09
N MET A 196 15.87 7.33 -3.68
CA MET A 196 16.31 8.64 -3.24
C MET A 196 17.07 9.32 -4.38
N GLY A 197 16.48 10.35 -4.98
CA GLY A 197 17.11 10.97 -6.14
C GLY A 197 16.64 12.37 -6.49
N GLN A 198 17.10 12.84 -7.65
CA GLN A 198 16.63 14.07 -8.28
C GLN A 198 16.44 13.83 -9.77
N ASN A 199 15.34 14.30 -10.34
CA ASN A 199 15.04 14.09 -11.76
C ASN A 199 14.96 12.59 -12.09
N VAL A 200 14.20 11.85 -11.29
CA VAL A 200 13.89 10.45 -11.54
C VAL A 200 12.49 10.37 -12.10
N LEU A 201 12.30 9.64 -13.21
CA LEU A 201 10.98 9.43 -13.82
C LEU A 201 10.67 7.95 -13.89
N PHE A 202 9.45 7.59 -13.53
CA PHE A 202 8.82 6.33 -13.89
C PHE A 202 7.63 6.65 -14.80
N GLU A 203 7.70 6.20 -16.05
CA GLU A 203 6.66 6.44 -17.05
C GLU A 203 6.12 5.11 -17.59
N ASP A 204 4.81 5.00 -17.73
CA ASP A 204 4.13 3.79 -18.24
C ASP A 204 4.51 2.50 -17.47
N CYS A 205 4.90 2.64 -16.21
CA CYS A 205 5.36 1.53 -15.38
C CYS A 205 4.21 0.86 -14.61
N LYS A 206 4.39 -0.42 -14.28
CA LYS A 206 3.46 -1.19 -13.43
C LYS A 206 4.15 -1.63 -12.16
N PHE A 207 3.50 -1.43 -11.02
CA PHE A 207 4.00 -1.77 -9.70
C PHE A 207 3.01 -2.71 -9.03
N GLU A 208 3.44 -3.93 -8.76
CA GLU A 208 2.54 -4.99 -8.34
C GLU A 208 3.14 -5.82 -7.23
N HIS A 209 2.38 -6.10 -6.16
CA HIS A 209 2.88 -6.87 -5.03
C HIS A 209 4.24 -6.34 -4.53
N LEU A 210 4.34 -5.04 -4.24
CA LEU A 210 5.62 -4.46 -3.79
C LEU A 210 5.93 -4.75 -2.31
N HIS A 211 4.94 -5.19 -1.54
CA HIS A 211 5.11 -5.54 -0.13
C HIS A 211 4.13 -6.66 0.26
N ASP A 212 4.24 -7.22 1.47
CA ASP A 212 3.23 -8.09 2.09
C ASP A 212 3.39 -8.15 3.63
N ILE A 213 2.42 -8.71 4.35
CA ILE A 213 2.42 -8.93 5.82
C ILE A 213 3.49 -9.95 6.24
N THR A 214 3.97 -10.75 5.31
CA THR A 214 5.06 -11.71 5.47
C THR A 214 6.43 -11.05 5.34
N LEU A 215 6.57 -9.73 5.24
CA LEU A 215 7.89 -9.08 5.21
C LEU A 215 8.28 -8.58 6.61
N PRO A 216 9.51 -8.88 7.08
CA PRO A 216 9.95 -8.40 8.37
C PRO A 216 10.24 -6.90 8.30
N PRO A 217 10.09 -6.16 9.40
CA PRO A 217 10.41 -4.74 9.40
C PRO A 217 11.86 -4.44 8.96
N PHE A 218 12.00 -3.62 7.92
CA PHE A 218 13.27 -3.10 7.46
C PHE A 218 14.00 -2.38 8.60
N ARG A 219 15.18 -2.89 8.97
CA ARG A 219 16.03 -2.38 10.07
C ARG A 219 15.32 -2.30 11.43
N ASN A 220 14.38 -3.21 11.70
CA ASN A 220 13.56 -3.17 12.91
C ASN A 220 12.84 -1.81 13.06
N HIS A 221 12.38 -1.21 11.94
CA HIS A 221 11.53 -0.02 11.97
C HIS A 221 10.43 -0.10 10.89
N GLY A 222 9.25 -0.58 11.29
CA GLY A 222 8.07 -0.78 10.43
C GLY A 222 7.74 0.40 9.50
N PRO A 223 7.80 1.67 9.95
CA PRO A 223 7.57 2.83 9.08
C PRO A 223 8.54 2.99 7.89
N LEU A 224 9.68 2.28 7.87
CA LEU A 224 10.60 2.26 6.72
C LEU A 224 10.21 1.22 5.65
N CYS A 225 9.16 0.44 5.89
CA CYS A 225 8.79 -0.74 5.11
C CYS A 225 7.75 -0.40 4.05
N ALA A 226 7.99 0.67 3.28
CA ALA A 226 7.10 0.97 2.18
C ALA A 226 7.30 0.00 1.02
N GLY A 227 6.22 -0.35 0.31
CA GLY A 227 6.32 -1.06 -0.97
C GLY A 227 7.09 -0.21 -1.98
N LEU A 228 6.81 1.08 -2.02
CA LEU A 228 7.64 2.08 -2.69
C LEU A 228 7.89 3.26 -1.74
N PHE A 229 9.15 3.58 -1.49
CA PHE A 229 9.55 4.86 -0.93
C PHE A 229 10.32 5.65 -1.99
N SER A 230 9.92 6.89 -2.26
CA SER A 230 10.66 7.75 -3.18
C SER A 230 10.77 9.18 -2.70
N TRP A 231 11.88 9.84 -3.00
CA TRP A 231 12.09 11.25 -2.74
C TRP A 231 12.47 12.00 -4.03
N ASN A 232 11.66 13.01 -4.40
CA ASN A 232 11.77 13.81 -5.63
C ASN A 232 11.79 12.99 -6.93
N ALA A 233 10.87 12.05 -7.05
CA ALA A 233 10.62 11.28 -8.27
C ALA A 233 9.24 11.59 -8.85
N ASP A 234 9.14 11.50 -10.16
CA ASP A 234 7.92 11.67 -10.93
C ASP A 234 7.38 10.31 -11.38
N PHE A 235 6.07 10.12 -11.28
CA PHE A 235 5.36 8.92 -11.70
C PHE A 235 4.24 9.33 -12.65
N ILE A 236 4.34 8.92 -13.91
CA ILE A 236 3.43 9.33 -14.97
C ILE A 236 2.88 8.08 -15.66
N ASN A 237 1.56 7.99 -15.85
CA ASN A 237 0.91 6.84 -16.51
C ASN A 237 1.18 5.49 -15.81
N CYS A 238 1.40 5.50 -14.49
CA CYS A 238 1.76 4.30 -13.75
C CYS A 238 0.55 3.60 -13.12
N ILE A 239 0.64 2.28 -12.97
CA ILE A 239 -0.36 1.48 -12.25
C ILE A 239 0.28 0.89 -11.00
N PHE A 240 -0.32 1.13 -9.84
CA PHE A 240 0.00 0.51 -8.57
C PHE A 240 -1.15 -0.41 -8.19
N SER A 241 -0.87 -1.71 -8.02
CA SER A 241 -1.93 -2.66 -7.72
C SER A 241 -1.50 -3.80 -6.81
N ARG A 242 -2.46 -4.35 -6.05
CA ARG A 242 -2.24 -5.52 -5.21
C ARG A 242 -1.06 -5.34 -4.26
N ILE A 243 -1.04 -4.22 -3.52
CA ILE A 243 0.01 -3.92 -2.55
C ILE A 243 -0.59 -4.07 -1.13
N PRO A 244 -0.42 -5.25 -0.49
CA PRO A 244 -1.13 -5.61 0.73
C PRO A 244 -0.83 -4.76 1.97
N PHE A 245 0.34 -4.13 2.02
CA PHE A 245 0.90 -3.62 3.26
C PHE A 245 0.58 -2.15 3.49
N VAL A 246 0.35 -1.84 4.76
CA VAL A 246 0.11 -0.49 5.27
C VAL A 246 1.43 0.29 5.17
N TYR A 247 1.44 1.49 4.59
CA TYR A 247 2.64 2.10 3.96
C TYR A 247 2.96 1.59 2.55
N SER A 248 1.96 1.11 1.82
CA SER A 248 2.08 0.64 0.43
C SER A 248 2.95 1.52 -0.46
N VAL A 249 2.68 2.83 -0.54
CA VAL A 249 3.46 3.79 -1.34
C VAL A 249 3.70 5.11 -0.61
N LYS A 250 4.93 5.63 -0.63
CA LYS A 250 5.32 6.93 -0.07
C LYS A 250 6.15 7.70 -1.10
N ILE A 251 5.45 8.51 -1.89
CA ILE A 251 6.08 9.47 -2.81
C ILE A 251 6.21 10.80 -2.07
N GLN A 252 7.44 11.28 -1.90
CA GLN A 252 7.78 12.45 -1.10
C GLN A 252 8.72 13.40 -1.86
N GLY A 253 9.00 14.54 -1.22
CA GLY A 253 9.88 15.57 -1.73
C GLY A 253 9.15 16.66 -2.49
N ALA A 254 9.62 17.91 -2.36
CA ALA A 254 8.99 19.09 -2.95
C ALA A 254 9.00 19.12 -4.49
N ARG A 255 9.81 18.25 -5.11
CA ARG A 255 9.92 18.09 -6.58
C ARG A 255 9.45 16.70 -6.99
N SER A 256 8.23 16.35 -6.62
CA SER A 256 7.59 15.09 -7.01
C SER A 256 6.24 15.35 -7.66
N LEU A 257 5.97 14.60 -8.73
CA LEU A 257 4.74 14.60 -9.49
C LEU A 257 4.15 13.19 -9.53
N VAL A 258 2.85 13.08 -9.28
CA VAL A 258 2.07 11.88 -9.58
C VAL A 258 0.98 12.29 -10.57
N GLU A 259 1.07 11.80 -11.80
CA GLU A 259 0.18 12.21 -12.89
C GLU A 259 -0.38 11.02 -13.66
N ASN A 260 -1.70 11.00 -13.87
CA ASN A 260 -2.37 9.97 -14.69
C ASN A 260 -2.09 8.54 -14.20
N CYS A 261 -2.10 8.33 -12.88
CA CYS A 261 -1.83 7.04 -12.26
C CYS A 261 -3.11 6.36 -11.73
N LEU A 262 -3.08 5.03 -11.68
CA LEU A 262 -4.10 4.21 -11.02
C LEU A 262 -3.50 3.53 -9.78
N PHE A 263 -4.19 3.64 -8.65
CA PHE A 263 -3.93 2.86 -7.44
C PHE A 263 -5.17 2.02 -7.15
N THR A 264 -5.05 0.70 -7.18
CA THR A 264 -6.20 -0.21 -7.06
C THR A 264 -5.87 -1.47 -6.27
N ASN A 265 -6.82 -1.93 -5.44
CA ASN A 265 -6.67 -3.14 -4.63
C ASN A 265 -5.45 -3.05 -3.69
N MET A 266 -5.51 -2.10 -2.77
CA MET A 266 -4.42 -1.73 -1.86
C MET A 266 -4.78 -2.11 -0.41
N ASP A 267 -3.75 -2.31 0.42
CA ASP A 267 -3.86 -2.36 1.88
C ASP A 267 -4.84 -3.44 2.40
N TRP A 268 -4.55 -4.73 2.17
CA TRP A 268 -5.48 -5.83 2.47
C TRP A 268 -5.63 -6.15 3.96
N TRP A 269 -4.58 -5.85 4.73
CA TRP A 269 -4.47 -6.26 6.12
C TRP A 269 -4.95 -5.14 7.05
N ALA A 270 -5.65 -5.51 8.12
CA ALA A 270 -6.11 -4.53 9.10
C ALA A 270 -4.91 -4.00 9.91
N ASN A 271 -4.77 -2.68 9.99
CA ASN A 271 -3.79 -2.04 10.86
C ASN A 271 -4.39 -0.77 11.49
N PRO A 272 -4.91 -0.86 12.73
CA PRO A 272 -5.45 0.31 13.42
C PRO A 272 -4.35 1.38 13.58
N GLY A 273 -4.50 2.50 12.87
CA GLY A 273 -3.55 3.62 12.89
C GLY A 273 -2.52 3.65 11.75
N GLY A 274 -2.63 2.75 10.76
CA GLY A 274 -1.82 2.80 9.54
C GLY A 274 -2.12 4.03 8.66
N GLY A 275 -1.23 4.33 7.71
CA GLY A 275 -1.41 5.46 6.78
C GLY A 275 -1.33 5.03 5.32
N ALA A 276 -2.39 5.31 4.56
CA ALA A 276 -2.52 5.11 3.12
C ALA A 276 -1.41 5.83 2.29
N PRO A 277 -1.37 5.65 0.96
CA PRO A 277 -0.32 6.22 0.13
C PRO A 277 -0.07 7.72 0.27
N GLY A 278 1.20 8.12 0.18
CA GLY A 278 1.59 9.53 0.04
C GLY A 278 1.84 9.87 -1.43
N LEU A 279 1.18 10.90 -1.95
CA LEU A 279 1.12 11.19 -3.39
C LEU A 279 1.97 12.40 -3.83
N GLY A 280 3.15 12.58 -3.21
CA GLY A 280 4.08 13.62 -3.61
C GLY A 280 3.59 15.06 -3.38
N ASN A 281 4.24 16.00 -4.04
CA ASN A 281 3.94 17.43 -3.90
C ASN A 281 2.83 17.90 -4.84
N VAL A 282 2.80 17.38 -6.07
CA VAL A 282 1.72 17.60 -7.04
C VAL A 282 1.12 16.25 -7.41
N CYS A 283 -0.19 16.13 -7.28
CA CYS A 283 -0.95 14.95 -7.70
C CYS A 283 -2.10 15.38 -8.61
N ARG A 284 -2.20 14.78 -9.80
CA ARG A 284 -3.28 15.11 -10.73
C ARG A 284 -3.69 13.98 -11.66
N PHE A 285 -4.96 13.96 -12.05
CA PHE A 285 -5.52 12.89 -12.92
C PHE A 285 -5.34 11.49 -12.33
N VAL A 286 -5.32 11.36 -11.00
CA VAL A 286 -5.10 10.07 -10.32
C VAL A 286 -6.42 9.44 -9.94
N THR A 287 -6.55 8.13 -10.17
CA THR A 287 -7.62 7.31 -9.61
C THR A 287 -7.08 6.47 -8.46
N PHE A 288 -7.75 6.53 -7.32
CA PHE A 288 -7.48 5.69 -6.16
C PHE A 288 -8.76 4.95 -5.80
N GLU A 289 -8.75 3.63 -5.84
CA GLU A 289 -9.92 2.78 -5.66
C GLU A 289 -9.57 1.51 -4.87
N ASN A 290 -10.57 0.92 -4.22
CA ASN A 290 -10.46 -0.40 -3.57
C ASN A 290 -9.32 -0.45 -2.54
N SER A 291 -9.44 0.27 -1.43
CA SER A 291 -8.48 0.20 -0.32
C SER A 291 -9.18 0.07 1.03
N LYS A 292 -8.59 -0.73 1.93
CA LYS A 292 -9.11 -0.88 3.29
C LYS A 292 -8.72 0.27 4.20
N ILE A 293 -7.67 1.03 3.85
CA ILE A 293 -7.09 2.07 4.71
C ILE A 293 -7.35 3.46 4.15
N GLY A 294 -7.85 4.34 5.00
CA GLY A 294 -8.06 5.75 4.72
C GLY A 294 -6.80 6.56 5.02
N GLY A 295 -6.87 7.87 4.81
CA GLY A 295 -5.75 8.76 5.14
C GLY A 295 -4.77 8.98 3.99
N LEU A 296 -5.22 8.94 2.74
CA LEU A 296 -4.38 9.22 1.56
C LEU A 296 -3.74 10.61 1.72
N GLY A 297 -2.41 10.67 1.63
CA GLY A 297 -1.68 11.90 1.86
C GLY A 297 -2.02 12.97 0.83
N GLY A 298 -2.67 14.04 1.27
CA GLY A 298 -3.03 15.16 0.42
C GLY A 298 -1.79 15.92 -0.06
N SER A 299 -1.49 15.83 -1.35
CA SER A 299 -0.39 16.57 -2.00
C SER A 299 -0.57 18.08 -1.86
N SER A 300 0.50 18.88 -1.94
CA SER A 300 0.38 20.35 -1.84
C SER A 300 -0.60 20.91 -2.87
N LEU A 301 -0.50 20.47 -4.13
CA LEU A 301 -1.54 20.62 -5.14
C LEU A 301 -2.14 19.24 -5.44
N MET A 302 -3.46 19.10 -5.28
CA MET A 302 -4.17 17.89 -5.66
C MET A 302 -5.39 18.23 -6.52
N GLU A 303 -5.40 17.78 -7.78
CA GLU A 303 -6.44 18.16 -8.74
C GLU A 303 -6.85 17.09 -9.77
N TYR A 304 -8.12 17.07 -10.16
CA TYR A 304 -8.65 16.13 -11.15
C TYR A 304 -8.50 14.65 -10.76
N CYS A 305 -8.50 14.35 -9.46
CA CYS A 305 -8.41 12.98 -8.94
C CYS A 305 -9.81 12.41 -8.63
N ARG A 306 -9.94 11.09 -8.76
CA ARG A 306 -11.09 10.31 -8.27
C ARG A 306 -10.61 9.38 -7.16
N ILE A 307 -11.23 9.47 -6.00
CA ILE A 307 -10.88 8.69 -4.81
C ILE A 307 -12.17 8.01 -4.35
N GLU A 308 -12.20 6.69 -4.41
CA GLU A 308 -13.41 5.92 -4.16
C GLU A 308 -13.17 4.60 -3.45
N ASP A 309 -14.25 4.04 -2.93
CA ASP A 309 -14.32 2.68 -2.41
C ASP A 309 -13.26 2.38 -1.34
N PHE A 310 -13.46 2.94 -0.14
CA PHE A 310 -12.65 2.65 1.02
C PHE A 310 -13.47 2.50 2.31
N THR A 311 -13.06 1.58 3.19
CA THR A 311 -13.86 1.13 4.34
C THR A 311 -13.26 1.45 5.71
N ASP A 312 -12.14 2.17 5.77
CA ASP A 312 -11.44 2.46 7.04
C ASP A 312 -12.28 3.31 8.00
N ALA A 313 -12.69 2.73 9.12
CA ALA A 313 -13.40 3.42 10.18
C ALA A 313 -12.41 4.23 11.07
N CYS A 314 -11.99 5.41 10.60
CA CYS A 314 -11.12 6.30 11.37
C CYS A 314 -11.50 7.78 11.30
N ASP A 315 -10.93 8.59 12.23
CA ASP A 315 -10.92 10.06 12.10
C ASP A 315 -9.97 10.49 10.97
N CYS A 316 -9.95 9.81 9.82
CA CYS A 316 -9.08 9.96 8.64
C CYS A 316 -9.89 10.35 7.39
N SER A 317 -9.29 10.34 6.19
CA SER A 317 -10.03 10.75 4.99
C SER A 317 -9.49 10.25 3.66
N GLY A 318 -10.34 10.30 2.64
CA GLY A 318 -9.93 10.10 1.24
C GLY A 318 -8.89 11.12 0.78
N ILE A 319 -8.90 12.36 1.30
CA ILE A 319 -7.78 13.31 1.16
C ILE A 319 -7.39 13.86 2.53
N ASN A 320 -6.26 13.39 3.04
CA ASN A 320 -5.84 13.63 4.40
C ASN A 320 -4.59 14.50 4.49
N ARG A 321 -4.72 15.65 5.16
CA ARG A 321 -3.60 16.51 5.51
C ARG A 321 -3.33 16.42 7.00
N GLY A 322 -2.14 15.94 7.36
CA GLY A 322 -1.66 15.93 8.75
C GLY A 322 -1.50 17.34 9.32
N ALA A 323 -1.01 17.45 10.56
CA ALA A 323 -1.03 18.68 11.36
C ALA A 323 -0.42 19.95 10.71
N HIS A 324 0.40 19.84 9.66
CA HIS A 324 1.01 20.95 8.91
C HIS A 324 0.94 20.77 7.38
N GLY A 325 -0.03 19.99 6.89
CA GLY A 325 -0.17 19.69 5.45
C GLY A 325 -1.00 20.70 4.66
N ALA A 326 -1.79 21.55 5.33
CA ALA A 326 -2.68 22.54 4.71
C ALA A 326 -2.02 23.86 4.27
N PRO A 327 -0.96 24.39 4.93
CA PRO A 327 -0.35 25.66 4.54
C PRO A 327 0.09 25.70 3.07
N ARG A 328 -0.44 26.68 2.33
CA ARG A 328 -0.18 26.88 0.89
C ARG A 328 -0.61 25.71 0.02
N SER A 329 -1.56 24.91 0.50
CA SER A 329 -2.10 23.81 -0.26
C SER A 329 -3.37 24.20 -1.01
N MET A 330 -3.61 23.54 -2.14
CA MET A 330 -4.80 23.71 -2.96
C MET A 330 -5.36 22.34 -3.35
N THR A 331 -6.62 22.11 -3.03
CA THR A 331 -7.34 20.87 -3.31
C THR A 331 -8.57 21.22 -4.15
N ARG A 332 -8.58 20.81 -5.42
CA ARG A 332 -9.60 21.29 -6.37
C ARG A 332 -9.96 20.28 -7.44
N TYR A 333 -11.17 20.35 -8.00
CA TYR A 333 -11.58 19.49 -9.12
C TYR A 333 -11.48 17.97 -8.84
N ASN A 334 -11.58 17.56 -7.58
CA ASN A 334 -11.52 16.15 -7.20
C ASN A 334 -12.92 15.60 -6.88
N TRP A 335 -13.05 14.28 -6.96
CA TRP A 335 -14.21 13.51 -6.51
C TRP A 335 -13.76 12.57 -5.39
N VAL A 336 -14.36 12.68 -4.21
CA VAL A 336 -14.12 11.75 -3.09
C VAL A 336 -15.44 11.09 -2.71
N ILE A 337 -15.61 9.83 -3.12
CA ILE A 337 -16.91 9.18 -3.11
C ILE A 337 -16.88 7.79 -2.47
N ASN A 338 -18.00 7.37 -1.90
CA ASN A 338 -18.21 5.99 -1.44
C ASN A 338 -17.18 5.49 -0.39
N GLY A 339 -16.92 6.33 0.61
CA GLY A 339 -16.00 6.07 1.72
C GLY A 339 -16.67 6.08 3.09
N PRO A 340 -17.63 5.17 3.37
CA PRO A 340 -18.54 5.29 4.53
C PRO A 340 -17.84 5.24 5.91
N GLY A 341 -16.60 4.76 5.99
CA GLY A 341 -15.81 4.70 7.23
C GLY A 341 -15.03 5.98 7.57
N ALA A 342 -14.78 6.86 6.61
CA ALA A 342 -13.86 7.99 6.78
C ALA A 342 -14.38 9.30 6.17
N ASN A 343 -13.74 10.42 6.50
CA ASN A 343 -14.16 11.72 5.96
C ASN A 343 -13.78 11.83 4.46
N GLY A 344 -14.48 12.60 3.64
CA GLY A 344 -14.04 12.87 2.27
C GLY A 344 -12.71 13.63 2.26
N ILE A 345 -12.65 14.75 2.99
CA ILE A 345 -11.43 15.52 3.21
C ILE A 345 -11.21 15.76 4.69
N ARG A 346 -9.97 15.61 5.15
CA ARG A 346 -9.55 16.00 6.51
C ARG A 346 -8.35 16.93 6.46
N PHE A 347 -8.49 18.10 7.08
CA PHE A 347 -7.35 18.83 7.62
C PHE A 347 -7.25 18.49 9.10
N ASP A 348 -6.11 17.95 9.51
CA ASP A 348 -5.91 17.56 10.89
C ASP A 348 -5.36 18.69 11.76
N GLY A 349 -5.60 18.65 13.07
CA GLY A 349 -5.11 19.65 14.01
C GLY A 349 -4.22 19.02 15.06
N GLY A 350 -3.00 19.54 15.26
CA GLY A 350 -2.15 19.16 16.40
C GLY A 350 -2.81 19.51 17.75
N THR A 351 -2.27 19.02 18.86
CA THR A 351 -2.78 19.32 20.22
C THR A 351 -2.83 20.83 20.53
N THR A 352 -2.01 21.64 19.84
CA THR A 352 -1.92 23.09 19.98
C THR A 352 -2.51 23.88 18.79
N GLY A 353 -3.31 23.25 17.92
CA GLY A 353 -4.20 23.92 16.94
C GLY A 353 -3.59 24.72 15.78
N ALA A 354 -2.32 25.15 15.82
CA ALA A 354 -1.81 26.21 14.94
C ALA A 354 -1.17 25.77 13.60
N GLY A 355 -1.06 24.46 13.33
CA GLY A 355 -0.21 23.96 12.23
C GLY A 355 -0.85 24.03 10.84
N ASN A 356 -2.16 23.82 10.75
CA ASN A 356 -2.91 23.89 9.50
C ASN A 356 -3.62 25.23 9.38
N ARG A 357 -3.32 25.94 8.29
CA ARG A 357 -3.89 27.25 7.97
C ARG A 357 -3.82 27.53 6.49
N ARG A 358 -4.66 28.43 5.96
CA ARG A 358 -4.53 28.93 4.57
C ARG A 358 -4.42 27.79 3.55
N GLY A 359 -5.34 26.85 3.68
CA GLY A 359 -5.53 25.77 2.71
C GLY A 359 -6.77 26.09 1.90
N ASP A 360 -6.67 25.91 0.59
CA ASP A 360 -7.73 26.24 -0.36
C ASP A 360 -8.43 24.96 -0.81
N VAL A 361 -9.75 24.91 -0.69
CA VAL A 361 -10.59 23.81 -1.15
C VAL A 361 -11.72 24.36 -2.01
N HIS A 362 -11.75 23.99 -3.30
CA HIS A 362 -12.78 24.51 -4.20
C HIS A 362 -13.09 23.62 -5.40
N HIS A 363 -14.30 23.75 -5.96
CA HIS A 363 -14.75 22.95 -7.12
C HIS A 363 -14.58 21.44 -6.89
N LEU A 364 -15.05 20.95 -5.75
CA LEU A 364 -14.79 19.60 -5.27
C LEU A 364 -16.10 18.91 -4.86
N VAL A 365 -16.19 17.61 -5.14
CA VAL A 365 -17.33 16.77 -4.78
C VAL A 365 -16.93 15.79 -3.68
N THR A 366 -17.68 15.74 -2.58
CA THR A 366 -17.62 14.64 -1.60
C THR A 366 -19.00 14.02 -1.39
N ALA A 367 -19.12 12.70 -1.55
CA ALA A 367 -20.42 12.02 -1.39
C ALA A 367 -20.31 10.58 -0.87
N GLY A 368 -21.28 10.11 -0.08
CA GLY A 368 -21.26 8.73 0.42
C GLY A 368 -20.11 8.46 1.41
N ASN A 369 -19.62 9.48 2.11
CA ASN A 369 -18.54 9.35 3.10
C ASN A 369 -19.09 9.37 4.53
N HIS A 370 -18.27 9.07 5.55
CA HIS A 370 -18.68 9.24 6.95
C HIS A 370 -19.01 10.72 7.27
N ARG A 371 -18.15 11.63 6.80
CA ARG A 371 -18.39 13.08 6.69
C ARG A 371 -17.92 13.56 5.33
N GLY A 372 -18.54 14.60 4.78
CA GLY A 372 -18.04 15.19 3.55
C GLY A 372 -16.66 15.84 3.75
N MET A 373 -16.54 16.72 4.74
CA MET A 373 -15.29 17.41 5.06
C MET A 373 -15.14 17.64 6.56
N ARG A 374 -13.93 17.47 7.11
CA ARG A 374 -13.56 17.84 8.48
C ARG A 374 -12.31 18.71 8.45
N LEU A 375 -12.50 20.02 8.57
CA LEU A 375 -11.45 21.01 8.38
C LEU A 375 -11.07 21.62 9.73
N LYS A 376 -9.96 21.14 10.31
CA LYS A 376 -9.36 21.68 11.55
C LYS A 376 -8.28 22.69 11.18
N GLY A 377 -8.18 23.79 11.93
CA GLY A 377 -7.22 24.88 11.70
C GLY A 377 -7.89 26.16 11.19
N ASP A 378 -7.09 27.20 10.93
CA ASP A 378 -7.58 28.58 10.74
C ASP A 378 -7.36 29.14 9.33
N TYR A 379 -8.15 30.14 8.93
CA TYR A 379 -7.97 30.88 7.66
C TYR A 379 -8.00 30.01 6.40
N HIS A 380 -8.80 28.94 6.37
CA HIS A 380 -9.01 28.14 5.17
C HIS A 380 -9.99 28.84 4.22
N GLU A 381 -9.79 28.67 2.91
CA GLU A 381 -10.76 29.10 1.90
C GLU A 381 -11.54 27.89 1.40
N LEU A 382 -12.87 27.94 1.52
CA LEU A 382 -13.78 26.88 1.09
C LEU A 382 -14.90 27.47 0.24
N TYR A 383 -14.95 27.15 -1.05
CA TYR A 383 -15.96 27.69 -1.97
C TYR A 383 -16.25 26.79 -3.17
N HIS A 384 -17.45 26.86 -3.74
CA HIS A 384 -17.88 26.02 -4.88
C HIS A 384 -17.70 24.51 -4.63
N VAL A 385 -18.06 24.04 -3.44
CA VAL A 385 -18.02 22.61 -3.09
C VAL A 385 -19.42 22.00 -3.12
N THR A 386 -19.50 20.72 -3.45
CA THR A 386 -20.73 19.92 -3.41
C THR A 386 -20.50 18.75 -2.46
N THR A 387 -21.23 18.74 -1.36
CA THR A 387 -21.16 17.71 -0.31
C THR A 387 -22.56 17.18 -0.09
N TYR A 388 -22.79 15.88 -0.28
CA TYR A 388 -24.13 15.29 -0.10
C TYR A 388 -24.05 13.80 0.23
N ASP A 389 -25.13 13.26 0.80
CA ASP A 389 -25.24 11.81 1.11
C ASP A 389 -24.12 11.28 2.00
N ASN A 390 -23.60 12.12 2.91
CA ASN A 390 -22.63 11.70 3.91
C ASN A 390 -23.36 11.24 5.19
N TRP A 391 -22.81 10.26 5.91
CA TRP A 391 -23.50 9.60 7.02
C TRP A 391 -23.80 10.56 8.20
N THR A 392 -22.89 11.49 8.51
CA THR A 392 -23.05 12.38 9.67
C THR A 392 -23.14 13.86 9.29
N LEU A 393 -22.05 14.46 8.84
CA LEU A 393 -21.96 15.89 8.53
C LEU A 393 -21.38 16.08 7.13
N ASP A 394 -21.98 16.98 6.37
CA ASP A 394 -21.46 17.36 5.07
C ASP A 394 -20.18 18.20 5.20
N ILE A 395 -20.20 19.22 6.07
CA ILE A 395 -19.04 20.07 6.37
C ILE A 395 -18.95 20.24 7.89
N ASP A 396 -17.78 19.93 8.44
CA ASP A 396 -17.45 20.02 9.85
C ASP A 396 -16.23 20.93 10.05
N LEU A 397 -16.50 22.13 10.58
CA LEU A 397 -15.49 23.12 10.96
C LEU A 397 -15.23 22.97 12.48
N PHE A 398 -14.31 22.07 12.82
CA PHE A 398 -14.21 21.54 14.18
C PHE A 398 -13.61 22.53 15.20
N VAL A 399 -14.42 22.89 16.20
CA VAL A 399 -14.09 23.90 17.22
C VAL A 399 -12.96 23.58 18.18
N GLY A 400 -12.68 22.31 18.44
CA GLY A 400 -11.70 21.90 19.46
C GLY A 400 -10.23 22.03 19.06
N LYS A 401 -9.93 22.59 17.88
CA LYS A 401 -8.58 22.63 17.30
C LYS A 401 -8.24 23.98 16.64
N TYR A 402 -8.98 25.03 16.97
CA TYR A 402 -8.62 26.41 16.62
C TYR A 402 -7.61 26.94 17.63
N ALA A 403 -6.50 27.49 17.14
CA ALA A 403 -5.56 28.20 17.99
C ALA A 403 -4.72 29.15 17.11
N GLU A 404 -4.92 30.45 17.31
CA GLU A 404 -4.01 31.43 16.72
C GLU A 404 -2.59 31.20 17.27
N PRO A 405 -1.56 31.04 16.42
CA PRO A 405 -0.19 31.13 16.89
C PRO A 405 0.00 32.52 17.50
N GLY A 406 0.66 32.60 18.66
CA GLY A 406 0.89 33.87 19.38
C GLY A 406 1.61 34.96 18.57
N GLU A 407 2.20 34.58 17.43
CA GLU A 407 2.81 35.48 16.43
C GLU A 407 1.80 36.31 15.62
N LEU A 408 0.52 35.90 15.56
CA LEU A 408 -0.52 36.60 14.78
C LEU A 408 -1.44 37.48 15.64
N ASN A 409 -1.56 37.19 16.94
CA ASN A 409 -2.20 37.99 17.99
C ASN A 409 -3.33 38.92 17.50
N GLN A 410 -4.36 38.38 16.82
CA GLN A 410 -5.43 39.21 16.23
C GLN A 410 -6.52 39.60 17.24
N GLY A 411 -6.34 39.22 18.52
CA GLY A 411 -7.13 39.77 19.61
C GLY A 411 -8.58 39.28 19.67
N PHE A 412 -8.92 38.17 19.02
CA PHE A 412 -10.21 37.51 19.22
C PHE A 412 -10.13 36.59 20.44
N THR A 413 -10.60 37.10 21.58
CA THR A 413 -10.86 36.36 22.83
C THR A 413 -12.21 35.71 22.84
#